data_AF-A0A8J2W8S1-F1
#
_entry.id   AF-A0A8J2W8S1-F1
#
_cell.length_a   1.000
_cell.length_b   1.000
_cell.length_c   1.000
_cell.angle_alpha   90.00
_cell.angle_beta   90.00
_cell.angle_gamma   90.00
#
_symmetry.space_group_name_H-M   'P 1'
#
loop_
_entity.id
_entity.type
_entity.pdbx_description
1 polymer ?
#
loop_
_entity_poly.entity_id
_entity_poly.type
_entity_poly.pdbx_seq_one_letter_code
_entity_poly.pdbx_strand_id
1 'polypeptide(L)'
;MDLEEMYTVLRGASGGKGADFDVVMKWFEACSIIDRRFITQELFIHSYERLSPNREHLTMVKFIQLLGILSRESKLDIDVFLNRFENVKYDIISEIQEMRRK
;
A
#
# COMPACT_ATOMS: atom_id res chain seq x y z
N MET A 1 -5.07 2.33 13.31
CA MET A 1 -3.77 2.42 12.60
C MET A 1 -3.61 3.79 11.97
N ASP A 2 -2.37 4.23 11.78
CA ASP A 2 -2.02 5.45 11.03
C ASP A 2 -1.20 5.13 9.75
N LEU A 3 -0.82 6.17 9.00
CA LEU A 3 -0.08 6.02 7.74
C LEU A 3 1.33 5.46 7.92
N GLU A 4 1.98 5.78 9.04
CA GLU A 4 3.34 5.31 9.35
C GLU A 4 3.33 3.82 9.69
N GLU A 5 2.32 3.38 10.44
CA GLU A 5 2.11 1.98 10.75
C GLU A 5 1.76 1.17 9.49
N MET A 6 0.85 1.66 8.65
CA MET A 6 0.52 1.02 7.37
C MET A 6 1.77 0.88 6.47
N TYR A 7 2.56 1.95 6.36
CA TYR A 7 3.84 1.91 5.64
C TYR A 7 4.81 0.89 6.24
N THR A 8 4.94 0.85 7.56
CA THR A 8 5.85 -0.05 8.26
C THR A 8 5.51 -1.52 8.01
N VAL A 9 4.22 -1.86 8.02
CA VAL A 9 3.74 -3.21 7.69
C VAL A 9 4.09 -3.59 6.25
N LEU A 10 3.79 -2.71 5.29
CA LEU A 10 4.10 -2.94 3.86
C LEU A 10 5.60 -3.03 3.59
N ARG A 11 6.40 -2.15 4.21
CA ARG A 11 7.86 -2.21 4.16
C ARG A 11 8.40 -3.52 4.73
N GLY A 12 7.82 -4.00 5.82
CA GLY A 12 8.14 -5.29 6.41
C GLY A 12 7.86 -6.45 5.46
N ALA A 13 6.71 -6.45 4.81
CA ALA A 13 6.32 -7.43 3.79
C ALA A 13 7.21 -7.37 2.54
N SER A 14 7.81 -6.20 2.27
CA SER A 14 8.73 -5.95 1.16
C SER A 14 10.20 -6.24 1.49
N GLY A 15 10.51 -6.85 2.63
CA GLY A 15 11.89 -7.17 3.00
C GLY A 15 12.74 -5.98 3.51
N GLY A 16 12.11 -4.83 3.79
CA GLY A 16 12.69 -3.79 4.65
C GLY A 16 13.39 -2.59 3.98
N LYS A 17 13.57 -2.56 2.66
CA LYS A 17 14.21 -1.42 1.97
C LYS A 17 13.25 -0.24 1.68
N GLY A 18 11.97 -0.53 1.56
CA GLY A 18 10.86 0.39 1.31
C GLY A 18 9.61 -0.42 1.02
N ALA A 19 8.50 0.20 0.64
CA ALA A 19 7.32 -0.52 0.20
C ALA A 19 7.46 -0.86 -1.29
N ASP A 20 7.52 -2.15 -1.62
CA ASP A 20 7.66 -2.66 -2.99
C ASP A 20 6.34 -2.57 -3.77
N PHE A 21 6.44 -2.33 -5.08
CA PHE A 21 5.27 -2.16 -5.94
C PHE A 21 4.32 -3.36 -5.90
N ASP A 22 4.84 -4.58 -6.05
CA ASP A 22 4.02 -5.78 -6.13
C ASP A 22 3.36 -6.08 -4.78
N VAL A 23 4.08 -5.82 -3.68
CA VAL A 23 3.55 -5.95 -2.31
C VAL A 23 2.43 -4.96 -2.06
N VAL A 24 2.63 -3.67 -2.40
CA VAL A 24 1.59 -2.64 -2.21
C VAL A 24 0.37 -2.97 -3.05
N MET A 25 0.54 -3.34 -4.33
CA MET A 25 -0.55 -3.69 -5.22
C MET A 25 -1.36 -4.89 -4.68
N LYS A 26 -0.68 -6.00 -4.34
CA LYS A 26 -1.29 -7.21 -3.76
C LYS A 26 -2.19 -6.84 -2.58
N TRP A 27 -1.67 -6.09 -1.61
CA TRP A 27 -2.40 -5.82 -0.39
C TRP A 27 -3.47 -4.75 -0.56
N PHE A 28 -3.28 -3.78 -1.45
CA PHE A 28 -4.32 -2.81 -1.77
C PHE A 28 -5.50 -3.47 -2.49
N GLU A 29 -5.26 -4.48 -3.32
CA GLU A 29 -6.33 -5.31 -3.89
C GLU A 29 -7.00 -6.18 -2.82
N ALA A 30 -6.21 -6.86 -1.98
CA ALA A 30 -6.73 -7.74 -0.93
C ALA A 30 -7.65 -7.01 0.06
N CYS A 31 -7.34 -5.76 0.42
CA CYS A 31 -8.19 -4.94 1.28
C CYS A 31 -9.21 -4.06 0.54
N SER A 32 -9.38 -4.27 -0.77
CA SER A 32 -10.30 -3.48 -1.60
C SER A 32 -10.02 -1.97 -1.57
N ILE A 33 -8.78 -1.52 -1.39
CA ILE A 33 -8.40 -0.14 -1.71
C ILE A 33 -8.42 0.02 -3.24
N ILE A 34 -7.79 -0.90 -3.97
CA ILE A 34 -7.97 -1.04 -5.42
C ILE A 34 -9.23 -1.89 -5.63
N ASP A 35 -10.36 -1.22 -5.90
CA ASP A 35 -11.69 -1.84 -5.94
C ASP A 35 -12.37 -1.81 -7.32
N ARG A 36 -11.67 -1.31 -8.34
CA ARG A 36 -12.15 -1.12 -9.73
C ARG A 36 -13.30 -0.12 -9.89
N ARG A 37 -13.80 0.49 -8.81
CA ARG A 37 -14.88 1.48 -8.85
C ARG A 37 -14.36 2.89 -8.65
N PHE A 38 -13.62 3.10 -7.57
CA PHE A 38 -13.09 4.40 -7.18
C PHE A 38 -11.58 4.47 -7.44
N ILE A 39 -10.88 3.36 -7.21
CA ILE A 39 -9.46 3.22 -7.51
C ILE A 39 -9.29 1.99 -8.39
N THR A 40 -8.93 2.22 -9.66
CA THR A 40 -8.58 1.17 -10.62
C THR A 40 -7.10 0.80 -10.50
N GLN A 41 -6.73 -0.38 -11.00
CA GLN A 41 -5.32 -0.76 -11.12
C GLN A 41 -4.55 0.25 -11.97
N GLU A 42 -5.12 0.72 -13.07
CA GLU A 42 -4.51 1.73 -13.95
C GLU A 42 -4.21 3.03 -13.20
N LEU A 43 -5.18 3.55 -12.43
CA LEU A 43 -4.98 4.75 -11.61
C LEU A 43 -3.86 4.53 -10.58
N PHE A 44 -3.84 3.37 -9.93
CA PHE A 44 -2.80 3.01 -8.97
C PHE A 44 -1.42 2.96 -9.63
N ILE A 45 -1.28 2.24 -10.74
CA ILE A 45 -0.01 2.07 -11.48
C ILE A 45 0.54 3.42 -11.91
N HIS A 46 -0.28 4.26 -12.55
CA HIS A 46 0.14 5.58 -12.98
C HIS A 46 0.52 6.49 -11.81
N SER A 47 -0.22 6.45 -10.70
CA SER A 47 0.09 7.23 -9.50
C SER A 47 1.39 6.78 -8.85
N TYR A 48 1.64 5.47 -8.81
CA TYR A 48 2.88 4.90 -8.29
C TYR A 48 4.08 5.28 -9.16
N GLU A 49 4.02 5.03 -10.47
CA GLU A 49 5.12 5.28 -11.40
C GLU A 49 5.47 6.77 -11.51
N ARG A 50 4.51 7.66 -11.28
CA ARG A 50 4.74 9.11 -11.17
C ARG A 50 5.65 9.48 -9.99
N LEU A 51 5.56 8.75 -8.88
CA LEU A 51 6.37 8.99 -7.67
C LEU A 51 7.66 8.16 -7.66
N SER A 52 7.63 7.00 -8.30
CA SER A 52 8.72 6.02 -8.31
C SER A 52 8.83 5.39 -9.70
N PRO A 53 9.53 6.05 -10.64
CA PRO A 53 9.76 5.51 -11.98
C PRO A 53 10.40 4.12 -11.92
N ASN A 54 10.14 3.28 -12.92
CA ASN A 54 10.59 1.87 -12.95
C ASN A 54 10.13 1.03 -11.76
N ARG A 55 9.07 1.46 -11.06
CA ARG A 55 8.48 0.77 -9.90
C ARG A 55 9.45 0.56 -8.74
N GLU A 56 10.41 1.48 -8.57
CA GLU A 56 11.30 1.46 -7.41
C GLU A 56 10.51 1.52 -6.09
N HIS A 57 11.10 1.00 -5.02
CA HIS A 57 10.49 1.01 -3.68
C HIS A 57 10.07 2.42 -3.25
N LEU A 58 8.89 2.53 -2.63
CA LEU A 58 8.47 3.77 -1.99
C LEU A 58 9.16 3.95 -0.65
N THR A 59 9.72 5.14 -0.43
CA THR A 59 10.03 5.65 0.89
C THR A 59 8.73 6.05 1.60
N MET A 60 8.78 6.26 2.92
CA MET A 60 7.61 6.70 3.70
C MET A 60 6.97 7.97 3.12
N VAL A 61 7.81 8.95 2.73
CA VAL A 61 7.33 10.20 2.13
C VAL A 61 6.60 9.94 0.82
N LYS A 62 7.18 9.13 -0.08
CA LYS A 62 6.53 8.78 -1.36
C LYS A 62 5.25 7.96 -1.14
N PHE A 63 5.22 7.09 -0.14
CA PHE A 63 4.04 6.32 0.23
C PHE A 63 2.88 7.22 0.71
N ILE A 64 3.17 8.18 1.60
CA ILE A 64 2.16 9.16 2.05
C ILE A 64 1.66 9.99 0.87
N GLN A 65 2.55 10.40 -0.04
CA GLN A 65 2.17 11.10 -1.26
C GLN A 65 1.27 10.25 -2.16
N LEU A 66 1.55 8.95 -2.30
CA LEU A 66 0.72 8.02 -3.07
C LEU A 66 -0.71 7.98 -2.51
N LEU A 67 -0.86 7.80 -1.20
CA LEU A 67 -2.18 7.80 -0.56
C LEU A 67 -2.90 9.15 -0.71
N GLY A 68 -2.17 10.27 -0.63
CA GLY A 68 -2.72 11.59 -0.89
C GLY A 68 -3.22 11.79 -2.33
N ILE A 69 -2.50 11.26 -3.33
CA ILE A 69 -2.95 11.25 -4.73
C ILE A 69 -4.21 10.41 -4.86
N LEU A 70 -4.18 9.16 -4.38
CA LEU A 70 -5.32 8.24 -4.49
C LEU A 70 -6.57 8.81 -3.79
N SER A 71 -6.41 9.40 -2.61
CA SER A 71 -7.49 10.06 -1.87
C SER A 71 -8.12 11.19 -2.69
N ARG A 72 -7.30 12.05 -3.29
CA ARG A 72 -7.76 13.17 -4.11
C ARG A 72 -8.50 12.72 -5.37
N GLU A 73 -7.91 11.79 -6.11
CA GLU A 73 -8.45 11.31 -7.39
C GLU A 73 -9.74 10.50 -7.19
N SER A 74 -9.81 9.69 -6.12
CA SER A 74 -11.00 8.89 -5.79
C SER A 74 -12.05 9.62 -4.96
N LYS A 75 -11.72 10.80 -4.41
CA LYS A 75 -12.52 11.54 -3.41
C LYS A 75 -12.83 10.73 -2.15
N LEU A 76 -11.97 9.76 -1.82
CA LEU A 76 -12.07 8.98 -0.59
C LEU A 76 -11.14 9.59 0.46
N ASP A 77 -11.62 9.67 1.69
CA ASP A 77 -10.78 10.09 2.82
C ASP A 77 -9.70 9.04 3.11
N ILE A 78 -8.54 9.51 3.56
CA ILE A 78 -7.41 8.64 3.94
C ILE A 78 -7.83 7.60 4.99
N ASP A 79 -8.72 7.96 5.90
CA ASP A 79 -9.26 7.07 6.93
C ASP A 79 -9.97 5.85 6.33
N VAL A 80 -10.55 5.97 5.13
CA VAL A 80 -11.15 4.83 4.42
C VAL A 80 -10.07 3.80 4.06
N PHE A 81 -8.89 4.26 3.61
CA PHE A 81 -7.78 3.37 3.27
C PHE A 81 -7.22 2.69 4.52
N LEU A 82 -7.04 3.45 5.60
CA LEU A 82 -6.56 2.92 6.88
C LEU A 82 -7.53 1.87 7.44
N ASN A 83 -8.84 2.17 7.45
CA ASN A 83 -9.85 1.22 7.93
C ASN A 83 -9.91 -0.05 7.07
N ARG A 84 -9.80 0.07 5.74
CA ARG A 84 -9.74 -1.08 4.84
C ARG A 84 -8.50 -1.94 5.12
N PHE A 85 -7.35 -1.32 5.27
CA PHE A 85 -6.08 -2.02 5.48
C PHE A 85 -5.97 -2.68 6.86
N GLU A 86 -6.58 -2.10 7.91
CA GLU A 86 -6.58 -2.68 9.27
C GLU A 86 -7.14 -4.12 9.25
N ASN A 87 -8.12 -4.39 8.40
CA ASN A 87 -8.75 -5.71 8.28
C ASN A 87 -7.81 -6.80 7.76
N VAL A 88 -6.74 -6.45 7.04
CA VAL A 88 -5.79 -7.42 6.47
C VAL A 88 -4.43 -7.39 7.16
N LYS A 89 -4.18 -6.40 8.02
CA LYS A 89 -2.89 -6.17 8.68
C LYS A 89 -2.32 -7.43 9.35
N TYR A 90 -3.15 -8.17 10.08
CA TYR A 90 -2.71 -9.37 10.79
C TYR A 90 -2.32 -10.52 9.86
N ASP A 91 -2.95 -10.62 8.68
CA ASP A 91 -2.59 -11.60 7.66
C ASP A 91 -1.20 -11.30 7.08
N ILE A 92 -0.92 -10.02 6.81
CA ILE A 92 0.41 -9.56 6.34
C ILE A 92 1.48 -9.90 7.38
N ILE A 93 1.23 -9.59 8.65
CA ILE A 93 2.18 -9.85 9.73
C ILE A 93 2.44 -11.37 9.87
N SER A 94 1.40 -12.19 9.72
CA SER A 94 1.53 -13.65 9.75
C SER A 94 2.37 -14.16 8.58
N GLU A 95 2.14 -13.69 7.35
CA GLU A 95 2.97 -14.03 6.19
C GLU A 95 4.46 -13.68 6.43
N ILE A 96 4.75 -12.50 6.98
CA ILE A 96 6.13 -12.08 7.30
C ILE A 96 6.79 -13.03 8.30
N GLN A 97 6.05 -13.44 9.34
CA GLN A 97 6.58 -14.34 10.37
C GLN A 97 6.85 -15.74 9.84
N GLU A 98 5.98 -16.27 8.97
CA GLU A 98 6.17 -17.56 8.33
C GLU A 98 7.41 -17.57 7.43
N MET A 99 7.63 -16.51 6.64
CA MET A 99 8.83 -16.40 5.80
C MET A 99 10.12 -16.40 6.60
N ARG A 100 10.13 -15.83 7.81
CA ARG A 100 11.33 -15.80 8.68
C ARG A 100 11.64 -17.13 9.35
N ARG A 101 10.68 -18.07 9.39
CA ARG A 101 10.84 -19.40 9.99
C ARG A 101 11.33 -20.45 8.99
N LYS A 102 11.34 -20.13 7.70
CA LYS A 102 11.86 -20.97 6.62
C LYS A 102 13.29 -20.56 6.28
#